data_AF-A0AAV5YM63-F1
#
_entry.id   AF-A0AAV5YM63-F1
#
_cell.length_a   1.000
_cell.length_b   1.000
_cell.length_c   1.000
_cell.angle_alpha   90.00
_cell.angle_beta   90.00
_cell.angle_gamma   90.00
#
_symmetry.space_group_name_H-M   'P 1'
#
loop_
_entity.id
_entity.type
_entity.pdbx_description
1 polymer ?
#
loop_
_entity_poly.entity_id
_entity_poly.type
_entity_poly.pdbx_seq_one_letter_code
_entity_poly.pdbx_strand_id
1 'polypeptide(L)'
;MSALTRHWELKLLAFAVSMVLWAFVMTSEKSELIIAAPLELSGIPDGLEVMGERPDSVDVQLHGLRGTLLRLGPDRVKARVNLTGAKPGEVTVRVLPEQIMVPPGVTVLRVSPSRVHLVLGSARS
;
A
#
# COMPACT_ATOMS: atom_id res chain seq x y z
N MET A 1 46.71 38.13 9.12
CA MET A 1 45.42 37.43 9.36
C MET A 1 44.73 37.17 8.02
N SER A 2 45.42 36.49 7.09
CA SER A 2 45.02 36.46 5.66
C SER A 2 45.00 35.05 5.07
N ALA A 3 45.18 34.02 5.91
CA ALA A 3 45.10 32.61 5.51
C ALA A 3 43.66 32.09 5.39
N LEU A 4 42.67 32.89 5.82
CA LEU A 4 41.27 32.45 5.92
C LEU A 4 40.49 32.57 4.59
N THR A 5 40.95 33.39 3.66
CA THR A 5 40.27 33.72 2.39
C THR A 5 40.76 32.92 1.19
N ARG A 6 41.84 32.14 1.33
CA ARG A 6 42.33 31.27 0.25
C ARG A 6 41.52 29.98 0.24
N HIS A 7 40.95 29.63 -0.92
CA HIS A 7 40.02 28.49 -1.14
C HIS A 7 38.58 28.68 -0.62
N TRP A 8 38.06 29.91 -0.60
CA TRP A 8 36.63 30.15 -0.32
C TRP A 8 35.70 29.43 -1.30
N GLU A 9 36.15 29.22 -2.55
CA GLU A 9 35.45 28.47 -3.59
C GLU A 9 35.21 27.01 -3.20
N LEU A 10 36.22 26.34 -2.62
CA LEU A 10 36.07 24.97 -2.11
C LEU A 10 35.11 24.90 -0.92
N LYS A 11 35.13 25.90 -0.04
CA LYS A 11 34.22 25.96 1.11
C LYS A 11 32.78 26.17 0.67
N LEU A 12 32.55 27.03 -0.32
CA LEU A 12 31.22 27.25 -0.93
C LEU A 12 30.72 25.99 -1.64
N LEU A 13 31.59 25.31 -2.39
CA LEU A 13 31.26 24.04 -3.04
C LEU A 13 30.88 22.97 -2.01
N ALA A 14 31.68 22.82 -0.94
CA ALA A 14 31.40 21.86 0.12
C ALA A 14 30.07 22.18 0.84
N PHE A 15 29.79 23.45 1.10
CA PHE A 15 28.53 23.89 1.68
C PHE A 15 27.35 23.61 0.74
N ALA A 16 27.48 23.92 -0.55
CA ALA A 16 26.44 23.65 -1.54
C ALA A 16 26.14 22.15 -1.66
N VAL A 17 27.17 21.31 -1.74
CA VAL A 17 27.02 19.85 -1.76
C VAL A 17 26.37 19.34 -0.48
N SER A 18 26.79 19.84 0.69
CA SER A 18 26.17 19.50 1.97
C SER A 18 24.70 19.92 2.03
N MET A 19 24.34 21.09 1.49
CA MET A 19 22.98 21.60 1.45
C MET A 19 22.08 20.80 0.50
N VAL A 20 22.61 20.41 -0.67
CA VAL A 20 21.91 19.51 -1.61
C VAL A 20 21.71 18.12 -0.99
N LEU A 21 22.74 17.57 -0.36
CA LEU A 21 22.64 16.27 0.31
C LEU A 21 21.67 16.32 1.50
N TRP A 22 21.72 17.40 2.28
CA TRP A 22 20.79 17.62 3.39
C TRP A 22 19.35 17.73 2.89
N ALA A 23 19.09 18.50 1.82
CA ALA A 23 17.78 18.59 1.20
C ALA A 23 17.30 17.23 0.65
N PHE A 24 18.20 16.46 0.05
CA PHE A 24 17.91 15.12 -0.45
C PHE A 24 17.59 14.13 0.68
N VAL A 25 18.30 14.22 1.81
CA VAL A 25 18.02 13.40 3.01
C VAL A 25 16.69 13.82 3.64
N MET A 26 16.44 15.12 3.78
CA MET A 26 15.21 15.65 4.37
C MET A 26 13.97 15.35 3.53
N THR A 27 14.11 15.22 2.20
CA THR A 27 12.98 14.89 1.31
C THR A 27 12.52 13.43 1.40
N SER A 28 13.29 12.56 2.06
CA SER A 28 12.99 11.13 2.21
C SER A 28 12.06 10.82 3.39
N GLU A 29 11.39 11.81 3.97
CA GLU A 29 10.39 11.62 5.03
C GLU A 29 9.04 11.07 4.50
N LYS A 30 9.09 10.20 3.49
CA LYS A 30 7.90 9.44 3.09
C LYS A 30 7.61 8.44 4.20
N SER A 31 6.48 8.64 4.85
CA SER A 31 6.06 7.78 5.96
C SER A 31 5.47 6.50 5.39
N GLU A 32 5.69 5.39 6.09
CA GLU A 32 5.00 4.13 5.85
C GLU A 32 3.86 4.01 6.87
N LEU A 33 2.68 3.61 6.41
CA LEU A 33 1.51 3.37 7.25
C LEU A 33 0.92 2.01 6.87
N ILE A 34 0.67 1.18 7.86
CA ILE A 34 -0.07 -0.08 7.68
C ILE A 34 -1.52 0.18 8.04
N ILE A 35 -2.43 -0.16 7.13
CA ILE A 35 -3.87 -0.04 7.34
C ILE A 35 -4.57 -1.33 6.98
N ALA A 36 -5.57 -1.72 7.78
CA ALA A 36 -6.44 -2.84 7.48
C ALA A 36 -7.49 -2.38 6.44
N ALA A 37 -7.40 -2.93 5.24
CA ALA A 37 -8.35 -2.70 4.16
C ALA A 37 -9.41 -3.81 4.16
N PRO A 38 -10.71 -3.51 4.25
CA PRO A 38 -11.76 -4.52 4.15
C PRO A 38 -11.74 -5.19 2.78
N LEU A 39 -11.90 -6.51 2.79
CA LEU A 39 -11.94 -7.34 1.59
C LEU A 39 -13.37 -7.33 1.01
N GLU A 40 -13.54 -6.67 -0.14
CA GLU A 40 -14.81 -6.68 -0.88
C GLU A 40 -14.75 -7.76 -1.97
N LEU A 41 -15.54 -8.81 -1.78
CA LEU A 41 -15.72 -9.86 -2.77
C LEU A 41 -16.82 -9.45 -3.75
N SER A 42 -16.53 -9.51 -5.04
CA SER A 42 -17.46 -9.14 -6.12
C SER A 42 -17.54 -10.25 -7.17
N GLY A 43 -18.69 -10.37 -7.84
CA GLY A 43 -18.87 -11.35 -8.91
C GLY A 43 -18.93 -12.80 -8.44
N ILE A 44 -19.48 -13.05 -7.24
CA ILE A 44 -19.77 -14.41 -6.78
C ILE A 44 -20.87 -14.98 -7.69
N PRO A 45 -20.66 -16.15 -8.35
CA PRO A 45 -21.65 -16.73 -9.24
C PRO A 45 -22.95 -17.11 -8.50
N ASP A 46 -24.10 -16.94 -9.17
CA ASP A 46 -25.40 -17.34 -8.63
C ASP A 46 -25.40 -18.83 -8.23
N GLY A 47 -25.77 -19.11 -6.98
CA GLY A 47 -25.76 -20.46 -6.41
C GLY A 47 -24.46 -20.85 -5.69
N LEU A 48 -23.46 -19.96 -5.62
CA LEU A 48 -22.26 -20.14 -4.79
C LEU A 48 -22.20 -19.09 -3.68
N GLU A 49 -21.74 -19.49 -2.51
CA GLU A 49 -21.46 -18.61 -1.38
C GLU A 49 -20.08 -18.91 -0.81
N VAL A 50 -19.41 -17.90 -0.27
CA VAL A 50 -18.14 -18.09 0.43
C VAL A 50 -18.43 -18.75 1.77
N MET A 51 -18.11 -20.03 1.88
CA MET A 51 -18.21 -20.81 3.10
C MET A 51 -16.83 -20.89 3.75
N GLY A 52 -16.76 -20.96 5.09
CA GLY A 52 -15.51 -21.16 5.81
C GLY A 52 -14.80 -19.88 6.28
N GLU A 53 -13.52 -20.02 6.62
CA GLU A 53 -12.73 -19.00 7.30
C GLU A 53 -12.11 -18.05 6.28
N ARG A 54 -12.63 -16.82 6.22
CA ARG A 54 -12.12 -15.75 5.36
C ARG A 54 -11.53 -14.63 6.22
N PRO A 55 -10.40 -14.02 5.83
CA PRO A 55 -9.98 -12.75 6.40
C PRO A 55 -10.94 -11.66 5.93
N ASP A 56 -11.63 -11.01 6.87
CA ASP A 56 -12.52 -9.89 6.57
C ASP A 56 -11.74 -8.63 6.11
N SER A 57 -10.45 -8.59 6.42
CA SER A 57 -9.54 -7.48 6.09
C SER A 57 -8.14 -7.97 5.75
N VAL A 58 -7.45 -7.22 4.89
CA VAL A 58 -6.04 -7.42 4.52
C VAL A 58 -5.22 -6.22 4.97
N ASP A 59 -4.04 -6.46 5.51
CA ASP A 59 -3.09 -5.42 5.88
C ASP A 59 -2.39 -4.90 4.64
N VAL A 60 -2.55 -3.61 4.39
CA VAL A 60 -1.96 -2.91 3.26
C VAL A 60 -0.93 -1.93 3.78
N GLN A 61 0.32 -2.13 3.39
CA GLN A 61 1.41 -1.21 3.68
C GLN A 61 1.45 -0.14 2.60
N LEU A 62 1.19 1.09 3.02
CA LEU A 62 1.09 2.27 2.18
C LEU A 62 2.28 3.18 2.41
N HIS A 63 2.71 3.87 1.36
CA HIS A 63 3.81 4.80 1.38
C HIS A 63 3.40 6.11 0.72
N GLY A 64 3.63 7.23 1.40
CA GLY A 64 3.19 8.52 0.91
C GLY A 64 3.49 9.67 1.86
N LEU A 65 2.98 10.85 1.50
CA LEU A 65 3.07 12.04 2.34
C LEU A 65 2.33 11.80 3.66
N ARG A 66 2.99 12.12 4.78
CA ARG A 66 2.43 11.94 6.13
C ARG A 66 1.03 12.56 6.27
N GLY A 67 0.84 13.77 5.77
CA GLY A 67 -0.49 14.43 5.80
C GLY A 67 -1.57 13.71 4.98
N THR A 68 -1.20 13.04 3.88
CA THR A 68 -2.13 12.22 3.10
C THR A 68 -2.44 10.93 3.85
N LEU A 69 -1.43 10.24 4.39
CA LEU A 69 -1.61 9.00 5.16
C LEU A 69 -2.44 9.20 6.42
N LEU A 70 -2.25 10.30 7.17
CA LEU A 70 -3.09 10.61 8.34
C LEU A 70 -4.55 10.92 7.96
N ARG A 71 -4.80 11.36 6.73
CA ARG A 71 -6.16 11.57 6.19
C ARG A 71 -6.74 10.32 5.53
N LEU A 72 -5.93 9.29 5.27
CA LEU A 72 -6.41 7.98 4.85
C LEU A 72 -6.97 7.25 6.07
N GLY A 73 -8.30 7.25 6.17
CA GLY A 73 -9.01 6.30 7.04
C GLY A 73 -9.17 4.94 6.35
N PRO A 74 -9.47 3.88 7.13
CA PRO A 74 -9.68 2.52 6.61
C PRO A 74 -10.80 2.45 5.55
N ASP A 75 -11.80 3.34 5.61
CA ASP A 75 -12.87 3.45 4.60
C ASP A 75 -12.38 3.81 3.18
N ARG A 76 -11.23 4.47 3.06
CA ARG A 76 -10.71 4.96 1.78
C ARG A 76 -9.90 3.90 1.03
N VAL A 77 -9.56 2.79 1.68
CA VAL A 77 -8.73 1.72 1.11
C VAL A 77 -9.58 0.46 1.03
N LYS A 78 -9.90 0.05 -0.20
CA LYS A 78 -10.73 -1.13 -0.44
C LYS A 78 -9.96 -2.13 -1.29
N ALA A 79 -9.87 -3.36 -0.79
CA ALA A 79 -9.31 -4.47 -1.55
C ALA A 79 -10.46 -5.17 -2.27
N ARG A 80 -10.65 -4.87 -3.56
CA ARG A 80 -11.71 -5.50 -4.35
C ARG A 80 -11.16 -6.74 -5.05
N VAL A 81 -11.77 -7.88 -4.75
CA VAL A 81 -11.43 -9.15 -5.39
C VAL A 81 -12.61 -9.60 -6.22
N ASN A 82 -12.35 -9.89 -7.50
CA ASN A 82 -13.35 -10.42 -8.41
C ASN A 82 -13.27 -11.95 -8.43
N LEU A 83 -14.38 -12.62 -8.10
CA LEU A 83 -14.55 -14.07 -8.13
C LEU A 83 -15.33 -14.57 -9.35
N THR A 84 -15.53 -13.72 -10.37
CA THR A 84 -16.25 -14.09 -11.59
C THR A 84 -15.59 -15.30 -12.25
N GLY A 85 -16.33 -16.40 -12.39
CA GLY A 85 -15.83 -17.66 -12.96
C GLY A 85 -15.11 -18.58 -11.97
N ALA A 86 -15.14 -18.27 -10.67
CA ALA A 86 -14.63 -19.16 -9.64
C ALA A 86 -15.47 -20.45 -9.57
N LYS A 87 -14.78 -21.58 -9.37
CA LYS A 87 -15.40 -22.91 -9.30
C LYS A 87 -15.74 -23.26 -7.85
N PRO A 88 -16.76 -24.09 -7.61
CA PRO A 88 -17.02 -24.64 -6.28
C PRO A 88 -15.80 -25.42 -5.77
N GLY A 89 -15.50 -25.29 -4.48
CA GLY A 89 -14.35 -25.92 -3.80
C GLY A 89 -13.36 -24.92 -3.19
N GLU A 90 -12.18 -25.42 -2.83
CA GLU A 90 -11.08 -24.60 -2.31
C GLU A 90 -10.46 -23.77 -3.44
N VAL A 91 -10.54 -22.44 -3.34
CA VAL A 91 -9.92 -21.51 -4.28
C VAL A 91 -8.97 -20.58 -3.52
N THR A 92 -7.74 -20.49 -4.00
CA THR A 92 -6.79 -19.49 -3.52
C THR A 92 -6.82 -18.29 -4.43
N VAL A 93 -7.23 -17.14 -3.91
CA VAL A 93 -7.23 -15.90 -4.67
C VAL A 93 -6.06 -15.04 -4.25
N ARG A 94 -5.35 -14.51 -5.25
CA ARG A 94 -4.21 -13.61 -5.02
C ARG A 94 -4.73 -12.18 -4.98
N VAL A 95 -4.43 -11.46 -3.91
CA VAL A 95 -4.72 -10.03 -3.79
C VAL A 95 -3.52 -9.27 -4.30
N LEU A 96 -3.69 -8.56 -5.43
CA LEU A 96 -2.64 -7.73 -6.00
C LEU A 96 -2.74 -6.29 -5.47
N PRO A 97 -1.61 -5.58 -5.29
CA PRO A 97 -1.59 -4.16 -4.94
C PRO A 97 -2.42 -3.28 -5.89
N GLU A 98 -2.47 -3.68 -7.16
CA GLU A 98 -3.19 -2.99 -8.25
C GLU A 98 -4.71 -3.03 -8.08
N GLN A 99 -5.22 -4.01 -7.33
CA GLN A 99 -6.64 -4.18 -7.05
C GLN A 99 -7.09 -3.35 -5.83
N ILE A 100 -6.15 -2.66 -5.17
CA ILE A 100 -6.42 -1.83 -4.01
C ILE A 100 -6.67 -0.41 -4.48
N MET A 101 -7.88 0.08 -4.24
CA MET A 101 -8.19 1.48 -4.51
C MET A 101 -7.52 2.36 -3.46
N VAL A 102 -6.54 3.15 -3.89
CA VAL A 102 -5.86 4.16 -3.07
C VAL A 102 -5.99 5.55 -3.69
N PRO A 103 -6.07 6.62 -2.88
CA PRO A 103 -6.10 7.99 -3.39
C PRO A 103 -4.75 8.40 -4.03
N PRO A 104 -4.75 9.45 -4.88
CA PRO A 104 -3.53 9.93 -5.53
C PRO A 104 -2.49 10.40 -4.51
N GLY A 105 -1.21 10.11 -4.78
CA GLY A 105 -0.09 10.44 -3.88
C GLY A 105 0.19 9.38 -2.79
N VAL A 106 -0.47 8.22 -2.86
CA VAL A 106 -0.19 7.04 -2.04
C VAL A 106 0.17 5.87 -2.92
N THR A 107 1.24 5.17 -2.57
CA THR A 107 1.71 3.96 -3.24
C THR A 107 1.54 2.77 -2.31
N VAL A 108 1.00 1.66 -2.83
CA VAL A 108 0.97 0.39 -2.10
C VAL A 108 2.33 -0.29 -2.22
N LEU A 109 3.01 -0.52 -1.10
CA LEU A 109 4.27 -1.25 -1.04
C LEU A 109 4.04 -2.75 -0.91
N ARG A 110 3.12 -3.13 -0.02
CA ARG A 110 2.92 -4.53 0.37
C ARG A 110 1.47 -4.78 0.73
N VAL A 111 1.05 -6.01 0.49
CA VAL A 111 -0.27 -6.52 0.89
C VAL A 111 -0.05 -7.85 1.61
N SER A 112 -0.64 -7.99 2.78
CA SER A 112 -0.58 -9.18 3.61
C SER A 112 -1.95 -9.49 4.21
N PRO A 113 -2.49 -10.70 4.04
CA PRO A 113 -1.98 -11.78 3.19
C PRO A 113 -2.16 -11.47 1.70
N SER A 114 -1.15 -11.78 0.89
CA SER A 114 -1.24 -11.67 -0.58
C SER A 114 -2.01 -12.81 -1.24
N ARG A 115 -2.30 -13.87 -0.48
CA ARG A 115 -3.11 -15.02 -0.90
C ARG A 115 -4.18 -15.27 0.14
N VAL A 116 -5.42 -15.21 -0.29
CA VAL A 116 -6.58 -15.51 0.54
C VAL A 116 -7.10 -16.87 0.11
N HIS A 117 -7.15 -17.82 1.03
CA HIS A 117 -7.88 -19.07 0.82
C HIS A 117 -9.36 -18.80 1.05
N LEU A 118 -10.18 -19.20 0.08
CA LEU A 118 -11.63 -19.13 0.15
C LEU A 118 -12.18 -20.53 -0.16
N VAL A 119 -13.26 -20.92 0.50
CA VAL A 119 -13.99 -22.13 0.14
C VAL A 119 -15.33 -21.68 -0.45
N LEU A 120 -15.61 -22.08 -1.68
CA LEU A 120 -16.87 -21.78 -2.35
C LEU A 120 -17.78 -23.00 -2.24
N GLY A 121 -18.90 -22.83 -1.54
CA GLY A 121 -19.93 -23.85 -1.40
C GLY A 121 -21.21 -23.45 -2.12
N SER A 122 -22.15 -24.39 -2.25
CA SER A 122 -23.45 -24.10 -2.85
C SER A 122 -24.28 -23.25 -1.87
N ALA A 123 -24.81 -22.13 -2.34
CA ALA A 123 -25.76 -21.31 -1.58
C ALA A 123 -27.03 -22.14 -1.36
N ARG A 124 -27.20 -22.69 -0.14
CA ARG A 124 -28.32 -23.56 0.18
C ARG A 124 -29.53 -22.68 0.54
N SER A 125 -30.48 -22.57 -0.39
CA SER A 125 -31.88 -22.17 -0.07
C SER A 125 -32.64 -23.34 0.55
#